data_AF-A0A7V6JJW0-F1
#
_entry.id   AF-A0A7V6JJW0-F1
#
_cell.length_a   1.000
_cell.length_b   1.000
_cell.length_c   1.000
_cell.angle_alpha   90.00
_cell.angle_beta   90.00
_cell.angle_gamma   90.00
#
_symmetry.space_group_name_H-M   'P 1'
#
loop_
_entity.id
_entity.type
_entity.pdbx_description
1 polymer ?
#
loop_
_entity_poly.entity_id
_entity_poly.type
_entity_poly.pdbx_seq_one_letter_code
_entity_poly.pdbx_strand_id
1 'polypeptide(L)'
;MSEIANITDLHKVDIFAKQVLGKKVLADTDTLWQEEYTAGVLTGKKIPFRIYIINNGSIPAEQPVLGSPVSCVKLCKRVIEADYPRNTLVCAGKSRVTHRYQLVLLVEYENGTFDVLTLPRNLSNRLQYNPATTKAFVDSTVIDTTGIPLLQHQNQVVPYESLVIVAEGVNNYTSFEYTVSIPYSMFKPNIKYCYLEDPSLQSYILLKCFRYDTDVLDTFLVSTSSTESVWTTIVQLTVTEDIIDKLGIDQDVIVYGVPEDYICEE
;
A
#
# COMPACT_ATOMS: atom_id res chain seq x y z
N MET A 1 62.80 -2.57 -32.46
CA MET A 1 62.58 -1.82 -31.21
C MET A 1 61.08 -1.82 -30.97
N SER A 2 60.64 -2.56 -29.97
CA SER A 2 59.23 -2.64 -29.59
C SER A 2 58.85 -1.38 -28.82
N GLU A 3 58.04 -0.52 -29.41
CA GLU A 3 57.39 0.55 -28.67
C GLU A 3 56.38 -0.09 -27.72
N ILE A 4 56.72 -0.05 -26.44
CA ILE A 4 55.82 -0.31 -25.32
C ILE A 4 54.89 0.90 -25.30
N ALA A 5 53.75 0.78 -26.00
CA ALA A 5 52.68 1.75 -25.87
C ALA A 5 52.21 1.74 -24.41
N ASN A 6 52.36 2.88 -23.74
CA ASN A 6 51.85 3.11 -22.40
C ASN A 6 50.34 2.90 -22.41
N ILE A 7 49.91 1.80 -21.81
CA ILE A 7 48.51 1.45 -21.56
C ILE A 7 48.05 2.32 -20.37
N THR A 8 47.76 3.60 -20.60
CA THR A 8 47.42 4.55 -19.52
C THR A 8 45.95 4.92 -19.38
N ASP A 9 45.05 4.41 -20.23
CA ASP A 9 43.60 4.65 -20.08
C ASP A 9 42.79 3.35 -20.05
N LEU A 10 43.02 2.55 -19.01
CA LEU A 10 42.17 1.42 -18.66
C LEU A 10 40.91 1.93 -17.95
N HIS A 11 39.73 1.80 -18.57
CA HIS A 11 38.47 2.02 -17.87
C HIS A 11 38.03 0.76 -17.12
N LYS A 12 37.95 0.85 -15.79
CA LYS A 12 37.47 -0.24 -14.94
C LYS A 12 35.93 -0.26 -14.97
N VAL A 13 35.36 -1.31 -15.57
CA VAL A 13 33.93 -1.61 -15.49
C VAL A 13 33.70 -2.50 -14.28
N ASP A 14 32.86 -2.06 -13.34
CA ASP A 14 32.49 -2.83 -12.15
C ASP A 14 31.05 -3.34 -12.31
N ILE A 15 30.86 -4.68 -12.28
CA ILE A 15 29.56 -5.33 -12.50
C ILE A 15 29.14 -5.99 -11.19
N PHE A 16 28.18 -5.37 -10.50
CA PHE A 16 27.54 -5.95 -9.34
C PHE A 16 26.34 -6.79 -9.78
N ALA A 17 26.39 -8.09 -9.52
CA ALA A 17 25.30 -9.00 -9.81
C ALA A 17 24.74 -9.59 -8.51
N LYS A 18 23.45 -9.92 -8.52
CA LYS A 18 22.79 -10.61 -7.40
C LYS A 18 22.26 -11.95 -7.86
N GLN A 19 22.68 -13.01 -7.17
CA GLN A 19 22.07 -14.31 -7.36
C GLN A 19 20.74 -14.34 -6.62
N VAL A 20 19.65 -14.52 -7.34
CA VAL A 20 18.34 -14.78 -6.73
C VAL A 20 18.33 -16.21 -6.18
N LEU A 21 18.32 -16.33 -4.87
CA LEU A 21 18.28 -17.59 -4.13
C LEU A 21 16.87 -18.16 -4.04
N GLY A 22 15.87 -17.28 -3.98
CA GLY A 22 14.47 -17.67 -3.87
C GLY A 22 13.55 -16.53 -4.28
N LYS A 23 12.39 -16.88 -4.81
CA LYS A 23 11.34 -15.93 -5.18
C LYS A 23 9.98 -16.42 -4.71
N LYS A 24 9.19 -15.53 -4.14
CA LYS A 24 7.75 -15.73 -3.95
C LYS A 24 6.98 -14.69 -4.75
N VAL A 25 5.92 -15.13 -5.40
CA VAL A 25 4.91 -14.26 -6.01
C VAL A 25 3.61 -14.45 -5.23
N LEU A 26 3.08 -13.35 -4.72
CA LEU A 26 1.70 -13.22 -4.27
C LEU A 26 0.98 -12.46 -5.38
N ALA A 27 0.25 -13.19 -6.22
CA ALA A 27 -0.49 -12.59 -7.34
C ALA A 27 -1.85 -12.09 -6.83
N ASP A 28 -2.41 -11.08 -7.48
CA ASP A 28 -3.77 -10.57 -7.21
C ASP A 28 -4.03 -10.32 -5.71
N THR A 29 -3.05 -9.75 -5.01
CA THR A 29 -3.12 -9.54 -3.56
C THR A 29 -3.88 -8.26 -3.24
N ASP A 30 -4.96 -8.37 -2.46
CA ASP A 30 -5.67 -7.22 -1.91
C ASP A 30 -4.78 -6.49 -0.89
N THR A 31 -4.34 -5.28 -1.22
CA THR A 31 -3.51 -4.45 -0.34
C THR A 31 -4.29 -3.34 0.35
N LEU A 32 -5.53 -3.08 -0.07
CA LEU A 32 -6.52 -2.28 0.66
C LEU A 32 -7.83 -3.08 0.80
N TRP A 33 -8.26 -3.28 2.04
CA TRP A 33 -9.46 -4.01 2.42
C TRP A 33 -9.84 -3.61 3.85
N GLN A 34 -11.01 -4.02 4.34
CA GLN A 34 -11.31 -4.01 5.78
C GLN A 34 -11.82 -5.39 6.19
N GLU A 35 -11.78 -5.68 7.48
CA GLU A 35 -12.26 -6.97 7.96
C GLU A 35 -13.79 -6.96 8.12
N GLU A 36 -14.43 -8.08 7.80
CA GLU A 36 -15.84 -8.27 8.09
C GLU A 36 -16.03 -8.57 9.59
N TYR A 37 -16.93 -7.82 10.23
CA TYR A 37 -17.30 -8.03 11.62
C TYR A 37 -18.75 -8.50 11.71
N THR A 38 -18.98 -9.54 12.50
CA THR A 38 -20.33 -10.00 12.83
C THR A 38 -20.51 -9.85 14.33
N ALA A 39 -21.50 -9.05 14.75
CA ALA A 39 -21.77 -8.75 16.16
C ALA A 39 -20.53 -8.26 16.94
N GLY A 40 -19.67 -7.45 16.30
CA GLY A 40 -18.45 -6.90 16.90
C GLY A 40 -17.27 -7.89 16.97
N VAL A 41 -17.43 -9.10 16.43
CA VAL A 41 -16.38 -10.11 16.38
C VAL A 41 -15.80 -10.19 14.96
N LEU A 42 -14.46 -10.22 14.90
CA LEU A 42 -13.66 -10.43 13.69
C LEU A 42 -14.00 -11.78 13.07
N THR A 43 -14.40 -11.79 11.79
CA THR A 43 -14.74 -13.03 11.08
C THR A 43 -13.54 -13.67 10.38
N GLY A 44 -12.42 -12.95 10.22
CA GLY A 44 -11.31 -13.42 9.39
C GLY A 44 -11.64 -13.41 7.89
N LYS A 45 -12.64 -12.66 7.41
CA LYS A 45 -12.92 -12.45 5.98
C LYS A 45 -12.65 -11.01 5.49
N LYS A 46 -11.95 -10.86 4.35
CA LYS A 46 -11.74 -9.58 3.66
C LYS A 46 -13.03 -9.11 3.02
N ILE A 47 -13.33 -7.84 3.17
CA ILE A 47 -14.35 -7.12 2.40
C ILE A 47 -13.74 -5.84 1.82
N PRO A 48 -14.33 -5.30 0.73
CA PRO A 48 -13.92 -4.02 0.18
C PRO A 48 -13.87 -2.92 1.25
N PHE A 49 -12.88 -2.04 1.17
CA PHE A 49 -12.72 -0.93 2.11
C PHE A 49 -13.87 0.05 1.89
N ARG A 50 -14.73 0.19 2.90
CA ARG A 50 -15.94 1.00 2.83
C ARG A 50 -15.67 2.38 3.40
N ILE A 51 -15.95 3.40 2.60
CA ILE A 51 -15.90 4.80 3.01
C ILE A 51 -17.26 5.46 2.78
N TYR A 52 -17.56 6.45 3.60
CA TYR A 52 -18.78 7.26 3.50
C TYR A 52 -18.36 8.67 3.12
N ILE A 53 -18.35 8.99 1.82
CA ILE A 53 -17.91 10.30 1.32
C ILE A 53 -19.01 11.33 1.58
N ILE A 54 -18.68 12.46 2.21
CA ILE A 54 -19.64 13.54 2.47
C ILE A 54 -20.16 14.11 1.15
N ASN A 55 -21.48 14.19 1.02
CA ASN A 55 -22.11 14.73 -0.18
C ASN A 55 -21.75 16.21 -0.35
N ASN A 56 -21.59 16.65 -1.59
CA ASN A 56 -21.24 18.05 -1.87
C ASN A 56 -22.34 18.99 -1.36
N GLY A 57 -21.98 19.93 -0.49
CA GLY A 57 -22.92 20.86 0.13
C GLY A 57 -23.68 20.32 1.34
N SER A 58 -23.47 19.05 1.75
CA SER A 58 -23.94 18.57 3.05
C SER A 58 -22.94 18.95 4.14
N ILE A 59 -23.45 19.45 5.26
CA ILE A 59 -22.67 19.82 6.45
C ILE A 59 -23.37 19.24 7.68
N PRO A 60 -22.63 18.90 8.76
CA PRO A 60 -23.25 18.44 10.00
C PRO A 60 -24.28 19.44 10.54
N ALA A 61 -25.49 18.97 10.80
CA ALA A 61 -26.58 19.73 11.42
C ALA A 61 -27.63 18.77 12.01
N GLU A 62 -28.58 19.28 12.79
CA GLU A 62 -29.73 18.48 13.28
C GLU A 62 -30.60 17.96 12.13
N GLN A 63 -30.74 18.77 11.07
CA GLN A 63 -31.44 18.42 9.83
C GLN A 63 -30.56 18.82 8.64
N PRO A 64 -29.55 18.00 8.28
CA PRO A 64 -28.62 18.34 7.22
C PRO A 64 -29.32 18.30 5.86
N VAL A 65 -28.97 19.24 5.01
CA VAL A 65 -29.33 19.16 3.58
C VAL A 65 -28.64 17.94 2.95
N LEU A 66 -29.32 17.26 2.03
CA LEU A 66 -28.79 16.08 1.34
C LEU A 66 -27.49 16.37 0.60
N GLY A 67 -27.34 17.59 0.09
CA GLY A 67 -26.27 17.92 -0.84
C GLY A 67 -26.41 17.17 -2.16
N SER A 68 -25.34 17.14 -2.94
CA SER A 68 -25.22 16.34 -4.17
C SER A 68 -24.43 15.06 -3.88
N PRO A 69 -25.02 13.88 -4.06
CA PRO A 69 -24.35 12.58 -3.91
C PRO A 69 -23.14 12.42 -4.82
N VAL A 70 -22.29 11.44 -4.50
CA VAL A 70 -21.19 11.02 -5.36
C VAL A 70 -21.75 10.25 -6.54
N SER A 71 -21.34 10.65 -7.74
CA SER A 71 -21.68 9.99 -9.01
C SER A 71 -20.59 8.99 -9.42
N CYS A 72 -19.32 9.38 -9.28
CA CYS A 72 -18.18 8.56 -9.72
C CYS A 72 -16.94 8.81 -8.85
N VAL A 73 -16.12 7.77 -8.69
CA VAL A 73 -14.82 7.85 -8.01
C VAL A 73 -13.75 7.25 -8.91
N LYS A 74 -12.64 7.95 -9.07
CA LYS A 74 -11.48 7.49 -9.85
C LYS A 74 -10.21 7.58 -9.03
N LEU A 75 -9.44 6.51 -8.97
CA LEU A 75 -8.10 6.56 -8.39
C LEU A 75 -7.14 7.22 -9.39
N CYS A 76 -6.62 8.40 -9.02
CA CYS A 76 -5.72 9.17 -9.86
C CYS A 76 -4.25 8.79 -9.62
N LYS A 77 -3.88 8.57 -8.36
CA LYS A 77 -2.49 8.29 -7.99
C LYS A 77 -2.42 7.49 -6.71
N ARG A 78 -1.50 6.52 -6.69
CA ARG A 78 -0.97 5.94 -5.46
C ARG A 78 0.36 6.60 -5.12
N VAL A 79 0.47 7.17 -3.93
CA VAL A 79 1.73 7.78 -3.45
C VAL A 79 2.36 6.79 -2.48
N ILE A 80 3.48 6.20 -2.87
CA ILE A 80 4.24 5.28 -2.00
C ILE A 80 5.15 6.13 -1.12
N GLU A 81 5.19 5.84 0.19
CA GLU A 81 6.10 6.55 1.09
C GLU A 81 7.56 6.26 0.76
N ALA A 82 8.44 7.21 1.09
CA ALA A 82 9.88 7.01 0.95
C ALA A 82 10.32 5.74 1.71
N ASP A 83 11.31 5.03 1.17
CA ASP A 83 11.85 3.78 1.72
C ASP A 83 10.88 2.58 1.72
N TYR A 84 9.70 2.71 1.09
CA TYR A 84 8.74 1.62 0.87
C TYR A 84 8.62 1.23 -0.61
N PRO A 85 8.23 -0.03 -0.91
CA PRO A 85 8.00 -1.13 0.03
C PRO A 85 9.30 -1.63 0.66
N ARG A 86 9.22 -2.02 1.94
CA ARG A 86 10.37 -2.49 2.72
C ARG A 86 10.19 -3.96 3.03
N ASN A 87 11.29 -4.71 2.98
CA ASN A 87 11.32 -6.06 3.52
C ASN A 87 12.10 -6.07 4.83
N THR A 88 11.62 -6.82 5.81
CA THR A 88 12.35 -7.17 7.01
C THR A 88 12.55 -8.67 7.03
N LEU A 89 13.80 -9.09 6.94
CA LEU A 89 14.19 -10.48 7.11
C LEU A 89 14.16 -10.81 8.60
N VAL A 90 13.19 -11.62 9.03
CA VAL A 90 13.11 -12.08 10.41
C VAL A 90 13.84 -13.40 10.50
N CYS A 91 14.82 -13.50 11.39
CA CYS A 91 15.69 -14.67 11.53
C CYS A 91 14.90 -15.99 11.56
N ALA A 92 15.47 -17.02 10.93
CA ALA A 92 15.05 -18.43 10.88
C ALA A 92 13.62 -18.77 10.39
N GLY A 93 12.76 -17.81 10.04
CA GLY A 93 11.35 -18.14 9.76
C GLY A 93 10.74 -17.57 8.50
N LYS A 94 10.90 -16.26 8.27
CA LYS A 94 10.05 -15.53 7.33
C LYS A 94 10.63 -14.21 6.88
N SER A 95 10.27 -13.83 5.67
CA SER A 95 10.39 -12.46 5.19
C SER A 95 9.08 -11.70 5.49
N ARG A 96 9.18 -10.46 5.93
CA ARG A 96 8.04 -9.58 6.16
C ARG A 96 8.12 -8.41 5.19
N VAL A 97 7.18 -8.35 4.26
CA VAL A 97 6.99 -7.21 3.36
C VAL A 97 6.04 -6.22 4.02
N THR A 98 6.46 -4.97 4.15
CA THR A 98 5.64 -3.85 4.59
C THR A 98 5.55 -2.85 3.45
N HIS A 99 4.34 -2.39 3.13
CA HIS A 99 4.07 -1.44 2.07
C HIS A 99 3.23 -0.28 2.62
N ARG A 100 3.80 0.93 2.61
CA ARG A 100 3.10 2.15 3.00
C ARG A 100 2.76 3.03 1.81
N TYR A 101 1.51 3.46 1.75
CA TYR A 101 1.04 4.29 0.65
C TYR A 101 -0.19 5.12 1.01
N GLN A 102 -0.45 6.14 0.18
CA GLN A 102 -1.66 6.94 0.16
C GLN A 102 -2.36 6.76 -1.19
N LEU A 103 -3.66 7.03 -1.22
CA LEU A 103 -4.47 7.00 -2.42
C LEU A 103 -5.07 8.39 -2.67
N VAL A 104 -4.86 8.93 -3.86
CA VAL A 104 -5.45 10.20 -4.31
C VAL A 104 -6.61 9.87 -5.24
N LEU A 105 -7.82 10.10 -4.77
CA LEU A 105 -9.07 9.89 -5.48
C LEU A 105 -9.59 11.21 -6.04
N LEU A 106 -10.09 11.18 -7.28
CA LEU A 106 -10.96 12.22 -7.83
C LEU A 106 -12.40 11.75 -7.66
N VAL A 107 -13.22 12.59 -7.05
CA VAL A 107 -14.63 12.34 -6.79
C VAL A 107 -15.46 13.32 -7.61
N GLU A 108 -16.40 12.79 -8.38
CA GLU A 108 -17.39 13.54 -9.13
C GLU A 108 -18.74 13.43 -8.42
N TYR A 109 -19.42 14.56 -8.24
CA TYR A 109 -20.75 14.62 -7.66
C TYR A 109 -21.83 14.81 -8.72
N GLU A 110 -23.07 14.46 -8.41
CA GLU A 110 -24.21 14.55 -9.36
C GLU A 110 -24.47 15.96 -9.91
N ASN A 111 -24.02 17.01 -9.20
CA ASN A 111 -24.12 18.39 -9.66
C ASN A 111 -23.00 18.81 -10.65
N GLY A 112 -22.14 17.87 -11.07
CA GLY A 112 -21.01 18.11 -11.97
C GLY A 112 -19.79 18.76 -11.32
N THR A 113 -19.79 18.91 -9.98
CA THR A 113 -18.60 19.37 -9.24
C THR A 113 -17.63 18.22 -8.99
N PHE A 114 -16.35 18.56 -8.83
CA PHE A 114 -15.30 17.61 -8.52
C PHE A 114 -14.59 17.99 -7.23
N ASP A 115 -14.14 16.99 -6.48
CA ASP A 115 -13.25 17.17 -5.35
C ASP A 115 -12.15 16.11 -5.32
N VAL A 116 -11.05 16.41 -4.65
CA VAL A 116 -9.91 15.51 -4.47
C VAL A 116 -9.89 15.01 -3.03
N LEU A 117 -9.90 13.70 -2.86
CA LEU A 117 -9.74 13.01 -1.58
C LEU A 117 -8.37 12.33 -1.53
N THR A 118 -7.59 12.61 -0.51
CA THR A 118 -6.34 11.92 -0.21
C THR A 118 -6.57 11.00 0.98
N LEU A 119 -6.56 9.69 0.75
CA LEU A 119 -6.74 8.68 1.78
C LEU A 119 -5.37 8.19 2.29
N PRO A 120 -5.22 7.97 3.61
CA PRO A 120 -6.24 8.08 4.66
C PRO A 120 -6.40 9.50 5.25
N ARG A 121 -5.67 10.52 4.76
CA ARG A 121 -5.62 11.87 5.34
C ARG A 121 -6.99 12.55 5.52
N ASN A 122 -7.93 12.27 4.62
CA ASN A 122 -9.28 12.84 4.68
C ASN A 122 -10.33 11.94 5.36
N LEU A 123 -9.90 10.83 5.96
CA LEU A 123 -10.76 9.94 6.74
C LEU A 123 -10.94 10.46 8.16
N SER A 124 -12.06 10.09 8.77
CA SER A 124 -12.25 10.15 10.22
C SER A 124 -13.26 9.09 10.68
N ASN A 125 -13.27 8.82 11.99
CA ASN A 125 -14.45 8.23 12.60
C ASN A 125 -15.56 9.28 12.65
N ARG A 126 -16.82 8.86 12.49
CA ARG A 126 -17.98 9.76 12.53
C ARG A 126 -18.05 10.67 13.78
N LEU A 127 -17.60 10.19 14.94
CA LEU A 127 -17.60 10.95 16.21
C LEU A 127 -16.39 11.87 16.37
N GLN A 128 -15.42 11.80 15.45
CA GLN A 128 -14.22 12.62 15.42
C GLN A 128 -14.22 13.53 14.19
N TYR A 129 -15.40 13.97 13.73
CA TYR A 129 -15.51 14.85 12.57
C TYR A 129 -14.68 16.13 12.76
N ASN A 130 -13.82 16.44 11.79
CA ASN A 130 -13.09 17.69 11.71
C ASN A 130 -13.40 18.37 10.36
N PRO A 131 -14.08 19.53 10.34
CA PRO A 131 -14.48 20.20 9.09
C PRO A 131 -13.30 20.66 8.22
N ALA A 132 -12.10 20.82 8.79
CA ALA A 132 -10.92 21.25 8.04
C ALA A 132 -10.29 20.11 7.21
N THR A 133 -10.47 18.84 7.63
CA THR A 133 -9.75 17.71 7.04
C THR A 133 -10.66 16.56 6.61
N THR A 134 -11.79 16.35 7.28
CA THR A 134 -12.68 15.22 7.02
C THR A 134 -13.47 15.45 5.73
N LYS A 135 -13.33 14.50 4.80
CA LYS A 135 -14.17 14.42 3.59
C LYS A 135 -14.90 13.08 3.48
N ALA A 136 -14.44 12.07 4.20
CA ALA A 136 -15.11 10.78 4.26
C ALA A 136 -14.99 10.16 5.64
N PHE A 137 -15.97 9.35 6.02
CA PHE A 137 -15.93 8.55 7.24
C PHE A 137 -15.59 7.09 6.94
N VAL A 138 -15.14 6.38 7.96
CA VAL A 138 -15.02 4.92 7.97
C VAL A 138 -15.78 4.32 9.16
N ASP A 139 -16.04 3.02 9.07
CA ASP A 139 -16.65 2.28 10.16
C ASP A 139 -15.77 2.31 11.43
N SER A 140 -16.42 2.19 12.60
CA SER A 140 -15.71 2.20 13.89
C SER A 140 -14.82 0.98 14.12
N THR A 141 -14.87 0.02 13.21
CA THR A 141 -13.98 -1.15 13.13
C THR A 141 -12.65 -0.84 12.43
N VAL A 142 -12.54 0.29 11.72
CA VAL A 142 -11.32 0.74 11.04
C VAL A 142 -10.63 1.85 11.84
N ILE A 143 -11.39 2.84 12.30
CA ILE A 143 -10.94 3.89 13.24
C ILE A 143 -11.94 3.90 14.38
N ASP A 144 -11.50 3.69 15.61
CA ASP A 144 -12.41 3.62 16.75
C ASP A 144 -13.08 4.98 17.06
N THR A 145 -14.01 4.98 18.02
CA THR A 145 -14.74 6.19 18.42
C THR A 145 -13.86 7.27 19.05
N THR A 146 -12.64 6.92 19.47
CA THR A 146 -11.63 7.86 20.00
C THR A 146 -10.69 8.39 18.92
N GLY A 147 -10.82 7.92 17.67
CA GLY A 147 -9.98 8.34 16.55
C GLY A 147 -8.69 7.54 16.41
N ILE A 148 -8.60 6.37 17.04
CA ILE A 148 -7.43 5.51 16.96
C ILE A 148 -7.66 4.46 15.86
N PRO A 149 -6.78 4.36 14.86
CA PRO A 149 -6.84 3.28 13.89
C PRO A 149 -6.75 1.90 14.53
N LEU A 150 -7.61 0.99 14.08
CA LEU A 150 -7.64 -0.39 14.52
C LEU A 150 -6.90 -1.27 13.51
N LEU A 151 -6.03 -2.14 14.02
CA LEU A 151 -5.34 -3.14 13.22
C LEU A 151 -6.37 -4.10 12.61
N GLN A 152 -6.46 -4.11 11.29
CA GLN A 152 -7.17 -5.14 10.55
C GLN A 152 -6.21 -6.32 10.42
N HIS A 153 -6.59 -7.49 10.91
CA HIS A 153 -5.72 -8.65 10.89
C HIS A 153 -6.44 -9.81 10.23
N GLN A 154 -6.15 -9.96 8.95
CA GLN A 154 -6.61 -11.09 8.19
C GLN A 154 -5.71 -12.29 8.44
N ASN A 155 -6.36 -13.32 8.97
CA ASN A 155 -6.04 -14.73 8.79
C ASN A 155 -5.29 -15.45 9.90
N GLN A 156 -5.89 -16.59 10.24
CA GLN A 156 -5.31 -17.76 10.90
C GLN A 156 -4.52 -18.64 9.90
N VAL A 157 -4.34 -18.19 8.64
CA VAL A 157 -3.79 -18.97 7.51
C VAL A 157 -2.62 -18.21 6.88
N VAL A 158 -1.56 -18.94 6.53
CA VAL A 158 -0.31 -18.42 5.97
C VAL A 158 -0.46 -18.08 4.47
N PRO A 159 0.08 -16.93 3.99
CA PRO A 159 0.87 -15.95 4.70
C PRO A 159 -0.01 -15.01 5.55
N TYR A 160 0.50 -14.61 6.72
CA TYR A 160 -0.23 -13.73 7.62
C TYR A 160 -0.22 -12.29 7.11
N GLU A 161 -1.39 -11.66 7.04
CA GLU A 161 -1.58 -10.34 6.45
C GLU A 161 -2.25 -9.38 7.45
N SER A 162 -1.84 -8.12 7.42
CA SER A 162 -2.47 -7.09 8.23
C SER A 162 -2.52 -5.76 7.50
N LEU A 163 -3.51 -4.96 7.81
CA LEU A 163 -3.66 -3.60 7.33
C LEU A 163 -3.95 -2.68 8.51
N VAL A 164 -3.29 -1.53 8.57
CA VAL A 164 -3.59 -0.50 9.56
C VAL A 164 -3.39 0.88 8.94
N ILE A 165 -4.09 1.88 9.46
CA ILE A 165 -3.82 3.29 9.13
C ILE A 165 -2.74 3.78 10.09
N VAL A 166 -1.65 4.32 9.54
CA VAL A 166 -0.60 5.00 10.31
C VAL A 166 -1.12 6.37 10.71
N ALA A 167 -0.98 6.70 11.99
CA ALA A 167 -1.45 7.96 12.56
C ALA A 167 -0.38 8.62 13.43
N GLU A 168 -0.31 9.95 13.35
CA GLU A 168 0.46 10.80 14.27
C GLU A 168 -0.45 11.48 15.31
N GLY A 169 -1.76 11.25 15.22
CA GLY A 169 -2.78 11.79 16.10
C GLY A 169 -4.18 11.58 15.53
N VAL A 170 -5.20 11.96 16.30
CA VAL A 170 -6.60 11.93 15.85
C VAL A 170 -6.77 12.87 14.65
N ASN A 171 -7.33 12.36 13.56
CA ASN A 171 -7.47 13.07 12.28
C ASN A 171 -6.14 13.53 11.63
N ASN A 172 -5.02 12.97 12.07
CA ASN A 172 -3.71 13.10 11.42
C ASN A 172 -3.25 11.71 10.95
N TYR A 173 -3.96 11.17 9.97
CA TYR A 173 -3.72 9.86 9.36
C TYR A 173 -2.79 10.03 8.15
N THR A 174 -1.63 9.39 8.18
CA THR A 174 -0.57 9.66 7.20
C THR A 174 -0.60 8.68 6.04
N SER A 175 -0.70 7.38 6.27
CA SER A 175 -0.69 6.35 5.21
C SER A 175 -1.43 5.09 5.62
N PHE A 176 -1.78 4.27 4.63
CA PHE A 176 -2.10 2.87 4.86
C PHE A 176 -0.81 2.08 4.98
N GLU A 177 -0.73 1.18 5.95
CA GLU A 177 0.35 0.20 6.09
C GLU A 177 -0.21 -1.20 5.90
N TYR A 178 0.09 -1.77 4.74
CA TYR A 178 -0.14 -3.18 4.46
C TYR A 178 1.11 -3.99 4.82
N THR A 179 0.95 -5.09 5.54
CA THR A 179 2.05 -6.01 5.87
C THR A 179 1.67 -7.45 5.55
N VAL A 180 2.59 -8.18 4.92
CA VAL A 180 2.49 -9.63 4.70
C VAL A 180 3.75 -10.34 5.19
N SER A 181 3.56 -11.43 5.93
CA SER A 181 4.63 -12.27 6.47
C SER A 181 4.69 -13.59 5.72
N ILE A 182 5.73 -13.78 4.90
CA ILE A 182 5.94 -14.91 3.99
C ILE A 182 7.01 -15.84 4.58
N PRO A 183 6.66 -17.07 5.02
CA PRO A 183 7.66 -18.04 5.43
C PRO A 183 8.62 -18.42 4.31
N TYR A 184 9.89 -18.67 4.65
CA TYR A 184 10.91 -19.04 3.65
C TYR A 184 10.57 -20.34 2.90
N SER A 185 9.79 -21.23 3.52
CA SER A 185 9.27 -22.45 2.89
C SER A 185 8.36 -22.20 1.69
N MET A 186 7.83 -20.98 1.52
CA MET A 186 7.01 -20.60 0.37
C MET A 186 7.83 -20.12 -0.84
N PHE A 187 9.14 -19.85 -0.67
CA PHE A 187 10.00 -19.37 -1.74
C PHE A 187 10.39 -20.52 -2.67
N LYS A 188 10.53 -20.18 -3.97
CA LYS A 188 11.01 -21.11 -5.00
C LYS A 188 12.22 -20.52 -5.73
N PRO A 189 13.34 -21.27 -5.86
CA PRO A 189 13.61 -22.55 -5.20
C PRO A 189 13.64 -22.41 -3.67
N ASN A 190 13.55 -23.54 -2.96
CA ASN A 190 13.58 -23.52 -1.49
C ASN A 190 14.95 -23.00 -1.02
N ILE A 191 14.92 -22.04 -0.09
CA ILE A 191 16.12 -21.35 0.37
C ILE A 191 16.84 -22.25 1.37
N LYS A 192 18.11 -22.56 1.08
CA LYS A 192 18.94 -23.32 2.01
C LYS A 192 19.24 -22.49 3.24
N TYR A 193 19.27 -23.15 4.40
CA TYR A 193 19.52 -22.49 5.68
C TYR A 193 20.85 -21.73 5.71
N CYS A 194 21.91 -22.29 5.11
CA CYS A 194 23.22 -21.62 5.03
C CYS A 194 23.19 -20.27 4.30
N TYR A 195 22.26 -20.05 3.37
CA TYR A 195 22.12 -18.76 2.70
C TYR A 195 21.43 -17.70 3.56
N LEU A 196 20.68 -18.11 4.59
CA LEU A 196 20.03 -17.19 5.53
C LEU A 196 21.02 -16.56 6.51
N GLU A 197 22.20 -17.18 6.66
CA GLU A 197 23.30 -16.70 7.50
C GLU A 197 24.32 -15.87 6.71
N ASP A 198 24.13 -15.73 5.39
CA ASP A 198 25.01 -14.94 4.54
C ASP A 198 24.85 -13.44 4.84
N PRO A 199 25.93 -12.71 5.20
CA PRO A 199 25.86 -11.30 5.55
C PRO A 199 25.49 -10.39 4.36
N SER A 200 25.62 -10.88 3.13
CA SER A 200 25.21 -10.17 1.91
C SER A 200 23.75 -10.43 1.51
N LEU A 201 23.02 -11.25 2.28
CA LEU A 201 21.62 -11.55 1.99
C LEU A 201 20.78 -10.28 1.98
N GLN A 202 20.18 -10.03 0.83
CA GLN A 202 19.32 -8.90 0.58
C GLN A 202 17.99 -9.36 0.01
N SER A 203 17.00 -8.50 0.18
CA SER A 203 15.65 -8.69 -0.33
C SER A 203 15.33 -7.62 -1.36
N TYR A 204 14.50 -7.99 -2.33
CA TYR A 204 14.08 -7.09 -3.38
C TYR A 204 12.59 -7.32 -3.67
N ILE A 205 11.81 -6.28 -3.40
CA ILE A 205 10.36 -6.29 -3.59
C ILE A 205 10.04 -5.59 -4.90
N LEU A 206 9.20 -6.23 -5.71
CA LEU A 206 8.61 -5.67 -6.91
C LEU A 206 7.09 -5.68 -6.77
N LEU A 207 6.49 -4.52 -6.96
CA LEU A 207 5.03 -4.36 -7.07
C LEU A 207 4.66 -4.29 -8.55
N LYS A 208 3.68 -5.08 -8.97
CA LYS A 208 3.22 -5.14 -10.37
C LYS A 208 1.71 -5.23 -10.47
N CYS A 209 1.18 -5.03 -11.68
CA CYS A 209 -0.22 -5.30 -12.02
C CYS A 209 -1.22 -4.58 -11.10
N PHE A 210 -0.88 -3.35 -10.70
CA PHE A 210 -1.72 -2.51 -9.85
C PHE A 210 -3.08 -2.27 -10.51
N ARG A 211 -4.14 -2.67 -9.82
CA ARG A 211 -5.53 -2.47 -10.22
C ARG A 211 -6.32 -1.95 -9.02
N TYR A 212 -7.38 -1.24 -9.32
CA TYR A 212 -8.34 -0.81 -8.32
C TYR A 212 -9.74 -1.03 -8.87
N ASP A 213 -10.67 -1.21 -7.95
CA ASP A 213 -12.09 -1.36 -8.23
C ASP A 213 -12.87 -0.49 -7.26
N THR A 214 -13.91 0.17 -7.77
CA THR A 214 -14.71 1.13 -7.01
C THR A 214 -16.18 0.97 -7.33
N ASP A 215 -16.97 0.74 -6.29
CA ASP A 215 -18.42 0.71 -6.37
C ASP A 215 -19.03 1.88 -5.60
N VAL A 216 -19.78 2.72 -6.30
CA VAL A 216 -20.61 3.78 -5.70
C VAL A 216 -21.99 3.20 -5.43
N LEU A 217 -22.42 3.24 -4.17
CA LEU A 217 -23.68 2.66 -3.69
C LEU A 217 -24.65 3.80 -3.29
N ASP A 218 -25.59 3.49 -2.40
CA ASP A 218 -26.60 4.44 -1.95
C ASP A 218 -26.05 5.53 -1.02
N THR A 219 -26.88 6.57 -0.85
CA THR A 219 -26.68 7.59 0.17
C THR A 219 -26.99 7.05 1.57
N PHE A 220 -26.27 7.57 2.55
CA PHE A 220 -26.41 7.18 3.94
C PHE A 220 -26.26 8.38 4.86
N LEU A 221 -27.14 8.49 5.86
CA LEU A 221 -27.10 9.57 6.84
C LEU A 221 -26.22 9.14 8.02
N VAL A 222 -25.05 9.76 8.16
CA VAL A 222 -24.09 9.46 9.24
C VAL A 222 -24.33 10.41 10.40
N SER A 223 -24.60 9.88 11.60
CA SER A 223 -24.62 10.70 12.82
C SER A 223 -23.20 11.04 13.26
N THR A 224 -22.89 12.33 13.37
CA THR A 224 -21.60 12.87 13.81
C THR A 224 -21.58 13.19 15.31
N SER A 225 -22.75 13.37 15.92
CA SER A 225 -22.92 13.55 17.37
C SER A 225 -24.27 12.96 17.83
N SER A 226 -24.68 13.26 19.06
CA SER A 226 -26.01 12.88 19.57
C SER A 226 -27.15 13.68 18.93
N THR A 227 -26.86 14.83 18.33
CA THR A 227 -27.86 15.74 17.76
C THR A 227 -27.64 16.01 16.28
N GLU A 228 -26.42 15.85 15.76
CA GLU A 228 -26.08 16.19 14.39
C GLU A 228 -25.82 14.97 13.52
N SER A 229 -26.13 15.14 12.24
CA SER A 229 -25.86 14.18 11.19
C SER A 229 -25.43 14.88 9.91
N VAL A 230 -24.86 14.11 8.98
CA VAL A 230 -24.43 14.59 7.66
C VAL A 230 -24.72 13.54 6.60
N TRP A 231 -25.14 13.98 5.42
CA TRP A 231 -25.41 13.06 4.31
C TRP A 231 -24.11 12.67 3.60
N THR A 232 -24.01 11.38 3.32
CA THR A 232 -22.85 10.76 2.67
C THR A 232 -23.31 9.84 1.56
N THR A 233 -22.38 9.47 0.68
CA THR A 233 -22.54 8.39 -0.29
C THR A 233 -21.59 7.25 0.09
N ILE A 234 -22.11 6.03 0.12
CA ILE A 234 -21.30 4.84 0.41
C ILE A 234 -20.46 4.50 -0.83
N VAL A 235 -19.15 4.36 -0.64
CA VAL A 235 -18.24 3.90 -1.68
C VAL A 235 -17.42 2.74 -1.15
N GLN A 236 -17.34 1.67 -1.94
CA GLN A 236 -16.47 0.53 -1.68
C GLN A 236 -15.26 0.62 -2.60
N LEU A 237 -14.07 0.45 -2.04
CA LEU A 237 -12.80 0.52 -2.74
C LEU A 237 -11.98 -0.73 -2.46
N THR A 238 -11.49 -1.37 -3.51
CA THR A 238 -10.51 -2.46 -3.42
C THR A 238 -9.29 -2.09 -4.23
N VAL A 239 -8.10 -2.39 -3.69
CA VAL A 239 -6.83 -2.19 -4.38
C VAL A 239 -6.10 -3.52 -4.41
N THR A 240 -5.69 -3.95 -5.61
CA THR A 240 -5.05 -5.23 -5.84
C THR A 240 -3.73 -5.06 -6.58
N GLU A 241 -2.74 -5.87 -6.23
CA GLU A 241 -1.45 -5.87 -6.90
C GLU A 241 -0.72 -7.20 -6.74
N ASP A 242 0.26 -7.44 -7.61
CA ASP A 242 1.20 -8.53 -7.45
C ASP A 242 2.36 -8.09 -6.57
N ILE A 243 2.60 -8.81 -5.48
CA ILE A 243 3.77 -8.63 -4.62
C ILE A 243 4.76 -9.74 -4.92
N ILE A 244 5.88 -9.36 -5.54
CA ILE A 244 6.96 -10.28 -5.87
C ILE A 244 8.11 -10.00 -4.91
N ASP A 245 8.42 -10.97 -4.07
CA ASP A 245 9.55 -10.90 -3.15
C ASP A 245 10.67 -11.83 -3.62
N LYS A 246 11.87 -11.29 -3.73
CA LYS A 246 13.08 -12.00 -4.12
C LYS A 246 14.13 -11.88 -3.02
N LEU A 247 14.70 -13.01 -2.65
CA LEU A 247 15.84 -13.07 -1.74
C LEU A 247 17.07 -13.45 -2.54
N GLY A 248 18.16 -12.74 -2.34
CA GLY A 248 19.40 -12.94 -3.08
C GLY A 248 20.61 -12.48 -2.32
N ILE A 249 21.77 -13.00 -2.71
CA ILE A 249 23.08 -12.62 -2.18
C ILE A 249 23.87 -11.92 -3.28
N ASP A 250 24.80 -11.06 -2.88
CA ASP A 250 25.72 -10.44 -3.82
C ASP A 250 26.64 -11.53 -4.39
N GLN A 251 26.93 -11.43 -5.68
CA GLN A 251 27.90 -12.26 -6.36
C GLN A 251 28.82 -11.37 -7.19
N ASP A 252 30.11 -11.58 -7.04
CA ASP A 252 31.10 -10.92 -7.88
C ASP A 252 31.19 -11.66 -9.21
N VAL A 253 30.78 -11.00 -10.30
CA VAL A 253 30.96 -11.53 -11.66
C VAL A 253 32.16 -10.83 -12.27
N ILE A 254 33.29 -11.55 -12.32
CA ILE A 254 34.50 -11.05 -12.98
C ILE A 254 34.43 -11.43 -14.46
N VAL A 255 34.19 -10.42 -15.31
CA VAL A 255 34.24 -10.57 -16.77
C VAL A 255 35.62 -10.12 -17.25
N TYR A 256 36.40 -11.03 -17.81
CA TYR A 256 37.65 -10.71 -18.49
C TYR A 256 37.37 -10.49 -19.98
N GLY A 257 37.61 -9.29 -20.50
CA GLY A 257 37.42 -8.97 -21.92
C GLY A 257 38.13 -7.68 -22.34
N VAL A 258 38.32 -7.52 -23.65
CA VAL A 258 38.75 -6.27 -24.29
C VAL A 258 37.50 -5.69 -24.96
N PRO A 259 36.93 -4.58 -24.45
CA PRO A 259 35.79 -3.95 -25.11
C PRO A 259 36.23 -3.43 -26.49
N GLU A 260 35.45 -3.71 -27.54
CA GLU A 260 35.67 -3.09 -28.85
C GLU A 260 35.39 -1.59 -28.74
N ASP A 261 36.34 -0.79 -29.21
CA ASP A 261 36.24 0.67 -29.21
C ASP A 261 34.98 1.12 -29.96
N TYR A 262 34.12 1.87 -29.28
CA TYR A 262 33.05 2.60 -29.95
C TYR A 262 33.70 3.78 -30.69
N ILE A 263 34.03 3.58 -31.96
CA ILE A 263 34.50 4.64 -32.84
C ILE A 263 33.32 5.57 -33.14
N CYS A 264 33.27 6.73 -32.47
CA CYS A 264 32.51 7.86 -33.00
C CYS A 264 33.26 8.40 -34.22
N GLU A 265 32.71 8.23 -35.42
CA GLU A 265 33.12 9.03 -36.57
C GLU A 265 32.64 10.48 -36.35
N GLU A 266 33.53 11.45 -36.57
CA GLU A 266 33.24 12.89 -36.52
C GLU A 266 32.22 13.34 -37.57
#